data_AF-A0A183N4N2-F1
#
_entry.id   AF-A0A183N4N2-F1
#
_cell.length_a   1.000
_cell.length_b   1.000
_cell.length_c   1.000
_cell.angle_alpha   90.00
_cell.angle_beta   90.00
_cell.angle_gamma   90.00
#
_symmetry.space_group_name_H-M   'P 1'
#
loop_
_entity.id
_entity.type
_entity.pdbx_description
1 polymer ?
#
loop_
_entity_poly.entity_id
_entity_poly.type
_entity_poly.pdbx_seq_one_letter_code
_entity_poly.pdbx_strand_id
1 'polypeptide(L)'
;MSLKQAVAKKLMDEIIIPLRKPKDWKVLVLDRLATRIVSSCCKMHEIMNNGITLVEDIFKKREVLPIEAIYLITPTDEVRKLL
;
A
#
# COMPACT_ATOMS: atom_id res chain seq x y z
N MET A 1 4.59 -22.51 -7.64
CA MET A 1 4.21 -21.17 -7.15
C MET A 1 4.40 -20.19 -8.30
N SER A 2 3.38 -19.42 -8.67
CA SER A 2 3.54 -18.42 -9.74
C SER A 2 4.23 -17.16 -9.23
N LEU A 3 4.84 -16.37 -10.13
CA LEU A 3 5.47 -15.10 -9.76
C LEU A 3 4.47 -14.16 -9.08
N LYS A 4 3.23 -14.10 -9.57
CA LYS A 4 2.15 -13.31 -8.96
C LYS A 4 1.90 -13.72 -7.51
N GLN A 5 1.85 -15.03 -7.24
CA GLN A 5 1.66 -15.54 -5.88
C GLN A 5 2.84 -15.24 -4.96
N ALA A 6 4.07 -15.36 -5.47
CA ALA A 6 5.27 -15.07 -4.68
C ALA A 6 5.33 -13.59 -4.27
N VAL A 7 5.01 -12.68 -5.20
CA VAL A 7 4.97 -11.22 -4.93
C VAL A 7 3.83 -10.88 -3.98
N ALA A 8 2.61 -11.40 -4.23
CA ALA A 8 1.46 -11.17 -3.35
C ALA A 8 1.76 -11.61 -1.90
N LYS A 9 2.37 -12.80 -1.75
CA LYS A 9 2.76 -13.33 -0.45
C LYS A 9 3.74 -12.39 0.26
N LYS A 10 4.79 -11.92 -0.43
CA LYS A 10 5.74 -10.97 0.17
C LYS A 10 5.07 -9.67 0.60
N LEU A 11 4.23 -9.08 -0.24
CA LEU A 11 3.53 -7.83 0.10
C LEU A 11 2.62 -7.98 1.31
N MET A 12 1.85 -9.08 1.36
CA MET A 12 0.93 -9.31 2.47
C MET A 12 1.67 -9.66 3.77
N ASP A 13 2.62 -10.60 3.72
CA ASP A 13 3.28 -11.15 4.91
C ASP A 13 4.34 -10.21 5.48
N GLU A 14 5.02 -9.40 4.66
CA GLU A 14 6.09 -8.52 5.12
C GLU A 14 5.63 -7.08 5.37
N ILE A 15 4.52 -6.63 4.75
CA ILE A 15 4.08 -5.22 4.83
C ILE A 15 2.70 -5.11 5.46
N ILE A 16 1.66 -5.66 4.82
CA ILE A 16 0.27 -5.35 5.20
C ILE A 16 -0.12 -6.01 6.52
N ILE A 17 0.13 -7.31 6.68
CA ILE A 17 -0.27 -8.09 7.86
C ILE A 17 0.51 -7.63 9.11
N PRO A 18 1.85 -7.47 9.09
CA PRO A 18 2.59 -7.05 10.28
C PRO A 18 2.25 -5.65 10.77
N LEU A 19 1.88 -4.75 9.83
CA LEU A 19 1.52 -3.37 10.17
C LEU A 19 0.07 -3.23 10.61
N ARG A 20 -0.74 -4.28 10.54
CA ARG A 20 -2.12 -4.28 11.01
C ARG A 20 -2.17 -4.17 12.54
N LYS A 21 -2.85 -3.15 13.05
CA LYS A 21 -3.19 -3.00 14.47
C LYS A 21 -4.70 -3.21 14.64
N PRO A 22 -5.16 -3.93 15.68
CA PRO A 22 -6.59 -4.08 15.95
C PRO A 22 -7.24 -2.71 16.16
N LYS A 23 -8.38 -2.46 15.50
CA LYS A 23 -9.17 -1.21 15.56
C LYS A 23 -8.53 0.04 14.93
N ASP A 24 -7.37 -0.08 14.29
CA ASP A 24 -6.77 1.03 13.52
C ASP A 24 -6.90 0.79 12.02
N TRP A 25 -7.42 1.79 11.33
CA TRP A 25 -7.45 1.86 9.88
C TRP A 25 -6.27 2.67 9.35
N LYS A 26 -5.72 2.24 8.23
CA LYS A 26 -4.56 2.88 7.59
C LYS A 26 -4.83 3.24 6.14
N VAL A 27 -4.13 4.26 5.67
CA VAL A 27 -4.07 4.60 4.25
C VAL A 27 -2.86 3.93 3.62
N LEU A 28 -3.04 3.24 2.50
CA LEU A 28 -1.93 2.74 1.69
C LEU A 28 -1.62 3.75 0.58
N VAL A 29 -0.48 4.42 0.67
CA VAL A 29 -0.04 5.39 -0.34
C VAL A 29 0.92 4.71 -1.30
N LEU A 30 0.59 4.77 -2.59
CA LEU A 30 1.32 4.12 -3.68
C LEU A 30 1.85 5.14 -4.68
N ASP A 31 2.94 4.79 -5.35
CA ASP A 31 3.35 5.44 -6.58
C ASP A 31 2.82 4.65 -7.81
N ARG A 32 3.13 5.15 -9.01
CA ARG A 32 2.67 4.53 -10.26
C ARG A 32 3.17 3.09 -10.45
N LEU A 33 4.39 2.78 -10.02
CA LEU A 33 4.97 1.44 -10.17
C LEU A 33 4.36 0.47 -9.16
N ALA A 34 4.29 0.85 -7.89
CA ALA A 34 3.68 0.06 -6.82
C ALA A 34 2.20 -0.19 -7.11
N THR A 35 1.46 0.80 -7.62
CA THR A 35 0.06 0.63 -8.03
C THR A 35 -0.09 -0.51 -9.05
N ARG A 36 0.79 -0.56 -10.07
CA ARG A 36 0.80 -1.64 -11.07
C ARG A 36 1.14 -3.00 -10.47
N ILE A 37 2.10 -3.05 -9.53
CA ILE A 37 2.48 -4.29 -8.86
C ILE A 37 1.31 -4.80 -8.01
N VAL A 38 0.79 -3.98 -7.10
CA VAL A 38 -0.29 -4.34 -6.17
C VAL A 38 -1.54 -4.77 -6.94
N SER A 39 -1.97 -3.99 -7.94
CA SER A 39 -3.14 -4.35 -8.77
C SER A 39 -2.98 -5.65 -9.56
N SER A 40 -1.75 -6.07 -9.86
CA SER A 40 -1.49 -7.31 -10.62
C SER A 40 -1.52 -8.59 -9.79
N CYS A 41 -1.30 -8.47 -8.47
CA CYS A 41 -1.03 -9.62 -7.61
C CYS A 41 -1.92 -9.70 -6.36
N CYS A 42 -2.50 -8.58 -5.90
CA CYS A 42 -3.36 -8.51 -4.73
C CYS A 42 -4.78 -8.10 -5.13
N LYS A 43 -5.79 -8.77 -4.58
CA LYS A 43 -7.18 -8.34 -4.72
C LYS A 43 -7.51 -7.28 -3.69
N MET A 44 -8.36 -6.31 -4.05
CA MET A 44 -8.69 -5.19 -3.16
C MET A 44 -9.22 -5.66 -1.79
N HIS A 45 -10.06 -6.70 -1.76
CA HIS A 45 -10.59 -7.23 -0.50
C HIS A 45 -9.51 -7.84 0.41
N GLU A 46 -8.43 -8.40 -0.15
CA GLU A 46 -7.32 -8.96 0.64
C GLU A 46 -6.60 -7.84 1.40
N ILE A 47 -6.43 -6.69 0.75
CA ILE A 47 -5.79 -5.51 1.34
C ILE A 47 -6.72 -4.88 2.38
N MET A 48 -7.99 -4.66 2.04
CA MET A 48 -8.96 -3.97 2.91
C MET A 48 -9.27 -4.76 4.18
N ASN A 49 -9.40 -6.09 4.09
CA ASN A 49 -9.65 -6.95 5.24
C ASN A 49 -8.49 -6.98 6.25
N ASN A 50 -7.32 -6.45 5.88
CA ASN A 50 -6.14 -6.38 6.72
C ASN A 50 -5.84 -4.97 7.27
N GLY A 51 -6.86 -4.10 7.37
CA GLY A 51 -6.73 -2.83 8.09
C GLY A 51 -6.37 -1.64 7.20
N ILE A 52 -6.45 -1.78 5.88
CA ILE A 52 -6.35 -0.66 4.95
C ILE A 52 -7.74 -0.17 4.59
N THR A 53 -8.02 1.12 4.80
CA THR A 53 -9.32 1.72 4.47
C THR A 53 -9.31 2.45 3.13
N LEU A 54 -8.17 2.99 2.73
CA LEU A 54 -8.01 3.81 1.53
C LEU A 54 -6.69 3.48 0.83
N VAL A 55 -6.70 3.54 -0.49
CA VAL A 55 -5.49 3.44 -1.32
C VAL A 55 -5.37 4.74 -2.11
N GLU A 56 -4.28 5.47 -1.88
CA GLU A 56 -4.05 6.80 -2.41
C GLU A 56 -2.82 6.84 -3.31
N ASP A 57 -2.83 7.76 -4.27
CA ASP A 57 -1.70 8.02 -5.18
C ASP A 57 -0.87 9.19 -4.64
N ILE A 58 0.44 8.99 -4.46
CA ILE A 58 1.34 10.03 -3.94
C ILE A 58 1.42 11.27 -4.85
N PHE A 59 1.19 11.11 -6.17
CA PHE A 59 1.26 12.21 -7.13
C PHE A 59 -0.03 13.03 -7.20
N LYS A 60 -1.10 12.58 -6.54
CA LYS A 60 -2.37 13.31 -6.49
C LYS A 60 -2.47 14.10 -5.19
N LYS A 61 -3.24 15.19 -5.25
CA LYS A 61 -3.56 15.97 -4.05
C LYS A 61 -4.46 15.11 -3.14
N ARG A 62 -3.99 14.87 -1.90
CA ARG A 62 -4.66 14.05 -0.88
C ARG A 62 -5.31 14.92 0.18
N GLU A 63 -6.37 14.41 0.81
CA GLU A 63 -6.94 15.02 2.01
C GLU A 63 -6.05 14.71 3.22
N VAL A 64 -5.96 15.66 4.17
CA VAL A 64 -5.23 15.45 5.42
C VAL A 64 -6.13 14.65 6.36
N LEU A 65 -5.80 13.38 6.58
CA LEU A 65 -6.54 12.49 7.46
C LEU A 65 -5.74 12.21 8.75
N PRO A 66 -6.37 12.19 9.93
CA PRO A 66 -5.71 11.92 11.21
C PRO A 66 -5.51 10.41 11.46
N ILE A 67 -5.10 9.66 10.43
CA ILE A 67 -4.87 8.20 10.49
C ILE A 67 -3.48 7.85 9.96
N GLU A 68 -2.91 6.73 10.42
CA GLU A 68 -1.58 6.29 9.98
C GLU A 68 -1.58 5.93 8.48
N ALA A 69 -0.47 6.21 7.80
CA ALA A 69 -0.27 5.87 6.40
C ALA A 69 0.93 4.91 6.21
N ILE A 70 0.78 3.96 5.29
CA ILE A 70 1.82 3.04 4.84
C ILE A 70 2.24 3.49 3.43
N TYR A 71 3.51 3.83 3.24
CA TYR A 71 4.05 4.23 1.95
C TYR A 71 4.75 3.05 1.27
N LEU A 72 4.19 2.57 0.16
CA LEU A 72 4.85 1.61 -0.72
C LEU A 72 5.18 2.31 -2.04
N ILE A 73 6.41 2.80 -2.12
CA ILE A 73 6.86 3.75 -3.15
C ILE A 73 8.25 3.40 -3.64
N THR A 74 8.57 3.76 -4.87
CA THR A 74 9.91 3.65 -5.43
C THR A 74 10.79 4.75 -4.83
N PRO A 75 12.01 4.44 -4.34
CA PRO A 75 12.90 5.43 -3.72
C PRO A 75 13.56 6.32 -4.79
N THR A 76 12.79 7.22 -5.39
CA THR A 76 13.26 8.22 -6.35
C THR A 76 13.27 9.61 -5.73
N ASP A 77 14.09 10.52 -6.29
CA ASP A 77 14.14 11.92 -5.83
C ASP A 77 12.81 12.66 -6.01
N GLU A 78 12.02 12.27 -7.02
CA GLU A 78 10.70 12.84 -7.27
C GLU A 78 9.74 12.49 -6.13
N VAL A 79 9.63 11.22 -5.79
CA VAL A 79 8.80 10.72 -4.68
C VAL A 79 9.28 11.31 -3.35
N ARG A 80 10.60 11.41 -3.14
CA ARG A 80 11.19 11.99 -1.92
C ARG A 80 10.77 13.44 -1.67
N LYS A 81 10.50 14.21 -2.72
CA LYS A 81 10.03 15.61 -2.60
C LYS A 81 8.54 15.73 -2.23
N LEU A 82 7.79 14.63 -2.29
CA LEU A 82 6.34 14.58 -2.05
C LEU A 82 5.97 13.96 -0.69
N LEU A 83 6.95 13.47 0.05
CA LEU A 83 6.82 12.99 1.44
C LEU A 83 6.86 14.18 2.41
#